data_AF-A0A972XGG9-F1
#
_entry.id   AF-A0A972XGG9-F1
#
_cell.length_a   1.000
_cell.length_b   1.000
_cell.length_c   1.000
_cell.angle_alpha   90.00
_cell.angle_beta   90.00
_cell.angle_gamma   90.00
#
_symmetry.space_group_name_H-M   'P 1'
#
loop_
_entity.id
_entity.type
_entity.pdbx_description
1 polymer ?
#
loop_
_entity_poly.entity_id
_entity_poly.type
_entity_poly.pdbx_seq_one_letter_code
_entity_poly.pdbx_strand_id
1 'polypeptide(L)'
;MSKPRSKLFPYAEQALRTVRGYTTAIHFGRQSKHMPGHPNHDSSKSPISAPLPVLQQLLDLHAGTGRWFGKHKEVVDFGTTIGNYSDPETGEEFPTTVGTIHYSKSGAHVVPTSPRSTSRSR
;
A
#
# COMPACT_ATOMS: atom_id res chain seq x y z
N MET A 1 -19.97 16.00 -5.26
CA MET A 1 -18.83 16.26 -6.17
C MET A 1 -17.63 15.45 -5.68
N SER A 2 -17.18 14.44 -6.45
CA SER A 2 -15.99 13.66 -6.06
C SER A 2 -14.74 14.53 -6.19
N LYS A 3 -13.94 14.59 -5.13
CA LYS A 3 -12.66 15.32 -5.13
C LYS A 3 -11.78 14.79 -6.26
N PRO A 4 -11.04 15.67 -6.98
CA PRO A 4 -10.18 15.25 -8.07
C PRO A 4 -9.14 14.25 -7.58
N ARG A 5 -9.00 13.15 -8.32
CA ARG A 5 -7.93 12.17 -8.17
C ARG A 5 -6.60 12.95 -8.20
N SER A 6 -5.77 12.78 -7.18
CA SER A 6 -4.57 13.58 -6.92
C SER A 6 -3.71 13.85 -8.17
N LYS A 7 -3.48 15.13 -8.49
CA LYS A 7 -2.75 15.65 -9.67
C LYS A 7 -1.23 15.39 -9.68
N LEU A 8 -0.72 14.45 -8.88
CA LEU A 8 0.73 14.33 -8.66
C LEU A 8 1.47 13.47 -9.69
N PHE A 9 0.76 12.86 -10.67
CA PHE A 9 1.35 12.14 -11.80
C PHE A 9 0.47 12.31 -13.04
N PRO A 10 1.01 12.28 -14.29
CA PRO A 10 0.22 12.18 -15.52
C PRO A 10 -0.36 10.77 -15.65
N TYR A 11 -1.23 10.45 -14.70
CA TYR A 11 -1.79 9.14 -14.45
C TYR A 11 -3.12 8.92 -15.18
N ALA A 12 -3.63 9.99 -15.80
CA ALA A 12 -4.95 10.03 -16.42
C ALA A 12 -5.03 9.19 -17.72
N GLU A 13 -3.89 8.83 -18.31
CA GLU A 13 -3.84 8.14 -19.61
C GLU A 13 -3.43 6.66 -19.53
N GLN A 14 -2.84 6.21 -18.42
CA GLN A 14 -2.53 4.78 -18.24
C GLN A 14 -3.74 4.08 -17.63
N ALA A 15 -4.36 3.20 -18.43
CA ALA A 15 -5.37 2.25 -17.96
C ALA A 15 -4.71 1.31 -16.96
N LEU A 16 -4.75 1.71 -15.70
CA LEU A 16 -4.18 0.87 -14.66
C LEU A 16 -4.84 -0.47 -14.55
N ARG A 17 -4.01 -1.40 -14.13
CA ARG A 17 -4.41 -2.73 -13.74
C ARG A 17 -5.56 -2.65 -12.74
N THR A 18 -6.53 -3.53 -12.95
CA THR A 18 -7.61 -3.76 -12.00
C THR A 18 -7.49 -5.16 -11.43
N VAL A 19 -7.80 -5.31 -10.16
CA VAL A 19 -7.78 -6.57 -9.43
C VAL A 19 -9.09 -6.71 -8.67
N ARG A 20 -9.86 -7.76 -8.97
CA ARG A 20 -11.22 -7.97 -8.44
C ARG A 20 -12.15 -6.75 -8.59
N GLY A 21 -12.00 -6.01 -9.70
CA GLY A 21 -12.76 -4.79 -9.98
C GLY A 21 -12.27 -3.53 -9.24
N TYR A 22 -11.15 -3.61 -8.53
CA TYR A 22 -10.50 -2.47 -7.89
C TYR A 22 -9.28 -2.00 -8.69
N THR A 23 -9.15 -0.70 -8.87
CA THR A 23 -7.95 -0.07 -9.47
C THR A 23 -6.73 -0.21 -8.54
N THR A 24 -5.55 -0.47 -9.10
CA THR A 24 -4.26 -0.43 -8.38
C THR A 24 -3.74 0.98 -8.12
N ALA A 25 -4.42 2.01 -8.62
CA ALA A 25 -4.00 3.41 -8.42
C ALA A 25 -3.90 3.79 -6.96
N ILE A 26 -2.75 4.31 -6.57
CA ILE A 26 -2.52 4.85 -5.25
C ILE A 26 -3.41 6.08 -5.04
N HIS A 27 -4.18 6.03 -3.96
CA HIS A 27 -4.89 7.18 -3.45
C HIS A 27 -3.95 8.01 -2.56
N PHE A 28 -3.35 9.06 -3.13
CA PHE A 28 -2.33 9.89 -2.47
C PHE A 28 -2.68 10.28 -1.03
N GLY A 29 -3.86 10.86 -0.78
CA GLY A 29 -4.22 11.33 0.56
C GLY A 29 -4.39 10.22 1.62
N ARG A 30 -4.51 8.96 1.20
CA ARG A 30 -4.52 7.80 2.11
C ARG A 30 -3.12 7.23 2.27
N GLN A 31 -2.37 7.16 1.17
CA GLN A 31 -0.99 6.72 1.19
C GLN A 31 -0.09 7.66 2.00
N SER A 32 -0.28 8.98 1.89
CA SER A 32 0.54 9.98 2.56
C SER A 32 0.48 9.91 4.08
N LYS A 33 -0.54 9.26 4.66
CA LYS A 33 -0.57 8.95 6.09
C LYS A 33 0.56 8.04 6.53
N HIS A 34 1.03 7.19 5.63
CA HIS A 34 2.12 6.27 5.87
C HIS A 34 3.46 6.80 5.39
N MET A 35 3.57 8.01 4.81
CA MET A 35 4.84 8.48 4.24
C MET A 35 5.44 9.60 5.10
N PRO A 36 6.53 9.35 5.84
CA PRO A 36 7.22 10.39 6.60
C PRO A 36 7.58 11.61 5.73
N GLY A 37 7.44 12.81 6.29
CA GLY A 37 7.70 14.07 5.57
C GLY A 37 6.56 14.56 4.67
N HIS A 38 5.45 13.82 4.54
CA HIS A 38 4.25 14.32 3.85
C HIS A 38 3.28 15.02 4.81
N PRO A 39 2.47 16.00 4.34
CA PRO A 39 1.60 16.81 5.21
C PRO A 39 0.58 16.05 6.07
N ASN A 40 0.19 14.84 5.67
CA ASN A 40 -0.80 14.03 6.39
C ASN A 40 -0.19 12.83 7.12
N HIS A 41 1.13 12.77 7.26
CA HIS A 41 1.80 11.65 7.90
C HIS A 41 1.29 11.46 9.33
N ASP A 42 1.01 10.20 9.67
CA ASP A 42 0.59 9.77 10.98
C ASP A 42 1.66 8.83 11.53
N SER A 43 2.44 9.32 12.49
CA SER A 43 3.56 8.59 13.09
C SER A 43 3.14 7.40 13.93
N SER A 44 1.84 7.26 14.25
CA SER A 44 1.32 6.04 14.90
C SER A 44 1.20 4.87 13.93
N LYS A 45 1.46 5.07 12.64
CA LYS A 45 1.30 4.07 11.59
C LYS A 45 2.64 3.62 11.04
N SER A 46 2.65 2.36 10.61
CA SER A 46 3.79 1.78 9.90
C SER A 46 4.21 2.62 8.69
N PRO A 47 5.47 3.11 8.65
CA PRO A 47 5.93 4.04 7.64
C PRO A 47 6.34 3.33 6.34
N ILE A 48 5.96 3.91 5.22
CA ILE A 48 6.38 3.61 3.86
C ILE A 48 7.56 4.51 3.53
N SER A 49 8.68 3.89 3.16
CA SER A 49 9.87 4.59 2.66
C SER A 49 9.97 4.57 1.13
N ALA A 50 9.27 3.64 0.46
CA ALA A 50 9.24 3.58 -0.99
C ALA A 50 8.63 4.86 -1.61
N PRO A 51 9.30 5.50 -2.58
CA PRO A 51 8.74 6.64 -3.30
C PRO A 51 7.43 6.28 -4.01
N LEU A 52 6.49 7.22 -4.13
CA LEU A 52 5.19 6.98 -4.78
C LEU A 52 5.26 6.36 -6.19
N PRO A 53 6.16 6.78 -7.11
CA PRO A 53 6.27 6.15 -8.42
C PRO A 53 6.68 4.68 -8.32
N VAL A 54 7.63 4.37 -7.43
CA VAL A 54 8.13 3.01 -7.20
C VAL A 54 7.04 2.16 -6.57
N LEU A 55 6.35 2.69 -5.54
CA LEU A 55 5.25 1.99 -4.91
C LEU A 55 4.14 1.69 -5.92
N GLN A 56 3.82 2.61 -6.82
CA GLN A 56 2.82 2.38 -7.86
C GLN A 56 3.19 1.23 -8.80
N GLN A 57 4.44 1.19 -9.26
CA GLN A 57 4.96 0.08 -10.07
C GLN A 57 4.86 -1.25 -9.32
N LEU A 58 5.17 -1.27 -8.02
CA LEU A 58 5.04 -2.45 -7.17
C LEU A 58 3.57 -2.93 -7.06
N LEU A 59 2.59 -2.02 -6.96
CA LEU A 59 1.17 -2.43 -7.00
C LEU A 59 0.80 -3.01 -8.36
N ASP A 60 1.26 -2.43 -9.45
CA ASP A 60 0.93 -2.90 -10.80
C ASP A 60 1.50 -4.30 -11.06
N LEU A 61 2.70 -4.58 -10.54
CA LEU A 61 3.36 -5.88 -10.64
C LEU A 61 2.75 -6.93 -9.70
N HIS A 62 2.55 -6.60 -8.42
CA HIS A 62 2.28 -7.61 -7.37
C HIS A 62 0.82 -7.68 -6.90
N ALA A 63 -0.05 -6.71 -7.24
CA ALA A 63 -1.46 -6.82 -6.85
C ALA A 63 -2.09 -8.10 -7.43
N GLY A 64 -2.96 -8.76 -6.66
CA GLY A 64 -3.60 -10.02 -7.07
C GLY A 64 -2.74 -11.28 -6.92
N THR A 65 -1.47 -11.18 -6.52
CA THR A 65 -0.59 -12.35 -6.30
C THR A 65 -0.57 -12.80 -4.84
N GLY A 66 -1.20 -12.05 -3.94
CA GLY A 66 -1.12 -12.23 -2.50
C GLY A 66 -2.29 -12.99 -1.90
N ARG A 67 -2.34 -13.00 -0.56
CA ARG A 67 -3.42 -13.61 0.21
C ARG A 67 -4.51 -12.59 0.49
N TRP A 68 -5.73 -12.90 0.05
CA TRP A 68 -6.88 -12.05 0.30
C TRP A 68 -7.44 -12.22 1.70
N PHE A 69 -7.74 -11.10 2.35
CA PHE A 69 -8.47 -11.03 3.60
C PHE A 69 -9.76 -10.23 3.40
N GLY A 70 -10.89 -10.94 3.35
CA GLY A 70 -12.17 -10.35 2.99
C GLY A 70 -12.22 -9.90 1.51
N LYS A 71 -13.01 -8.85 1.24
CA LYS A 71 -13.33 -8.42 -0.13
C LYS A 71 -12.29 -7.49 -0.76
N HIS A 72 -11.63 -6.66 0.06
CA HIS A 72 -10.88 -5.49 -0.42
C HIS A 72 -9.52 -5.32 0.28
N LYS A 73 -9.00 -6.38 0.91
CA LYS A 73 -7.64 -6.38 1.46
C LYS A 73 -6.87 -7.58 0.93
N GLU A 74 -5.60 -7.34 0.62
CA GLU A 74 -4.68 -8.34 0.13
C GLU A 74 -3.33 -8.16 0.80
N VAL A 75 -2.77 -9.22 1.36
CA VAL A 75 -1.41 -9.24 1.90
C VAL A 75 -0.47 -9.73 0.81
N VAL A 76 0.49 -8.90 0.44
CA VAL A 76 1.40 -9.10 -0.69
C VAL A 76 2.84 -8.96 -0.20
N ASP A 77 3.70 -9.87 -0.63
CA ASP A 77 5.15 -9.68 -0.59
C ASP A 77 5.60 -9.00 -1.89
N PHE A 78 6.16 -7.80 -1.77
CA PHE A 78 6.63 -7.01 -2.90
C PHE A 78 8.04 -7.39 -3.35
N GLY A 79 8.72 -8.33 -2.65
CA GLY A 79 10.06 -8.79 -3.00
C GLY A 79 11.18 -7.75 -2.80
N THR A 80 10.82 -6.53 -2.42
CA THR A 80 11.73 -5.44 -2.05
C THR A 80 11.18 -4.71 -0.83
N THR A 81 12.07 -4.12 -0.03
CA THR A 81 11.66 -3.34 1.15
C THR A 81 10.81 -2.16 0.71
N ILE A 82 9.59 -2.07 1.27
CA ILE A 82 8.63 -0.98 0.98
C ILE A 82 8.57 0.08 2.08
N GLY A 83 9.07 -0.26 3.27
CA GLY A 83 8.94 0.53 4.48
C GLY A 83 9.23 -0.32 5.72
N ASN A 84 8.80 0.18 6.87
CA ASN A 84 8.93 -0.52 8.14
C ASN A 84 7.54 -0.91 8.65
N TYR A 85 7.44 -2.12 9.18
CA TYR A 85 6.34 -2.53 10.04
C TYR A 85 6.61 -2.00 11.46
N SER A 86 5.64 -1.31 12.04
CA SER A 86 5.69 -0.90 13.45
C SER A 86 4.92 -1.93 14.27
N ASP A 87 5.61 -2.56 15.21
CA ASP A 87 5.00 -3.50 16.15
C ASP A 87 4.03 -2.75 17.07
N PRO A 88 2.74 -3.14 17.12
CA PRO A 88 1.74 -2.43 17.93
C PRO A 88 1.93 -2.62 19.44
N GLU A 89 2.68 -3.64 19.88
CA GLU A 89 2.94 -3.92 21.29
C GLU A 89 4.19 -3.19 21.78
N THR A 90 5.30 -3.25 21.02
CA THR A 90 6.59 -2.67 21.44
C THR A 90 6.84 -1.28 20.85
N GLY A 91 6.18 -0.92 19.76
CA GLY A 91 6.46 0.29 18.98
C GLY A 91 7.74 0.20 18.14
N GLU A 92 8.43 -0.95 18.15
CA GLU A 92 9.66 -1.14 17.37
C GLU A 92 9.36 -1.23 15.88
N GLU A 93 10.27 -0.71 15.07
CA GLU A 93 10.15 -0.69 13.62
C GLU A 93 11.09 -1.70 12.96
N PHE A 94 10.53 -2.50 12.06
CA PHE A 94 11.27 -3.53 11.32
C PHE A 94 11.09 -3.34 9.82
N PRO A 95 12.17 -3.27 9.03
CA PRO A 95 12.07 -3.25 7.57
C PRO A 95 11.26 -4.44 7.06
N THR A 96 10.36 -4.19 6.11
CA THR A 96 9.49 -5.23 5.56
C THR A 96 9.31 -5.09 4.06
N THR A 97 9.26 -6.25 3.38
CA THR A 97 8.85 -6.38 1.98
C THR A 97 7.35 -6.65 1.85
N VAL A 98 6.69 -6.91 2.97
CA VAL A 98 5.28 -7.32 3.00
C VAL A 98 4.39 -6.14 3.36
N GLY A 99 3.34 -5.94 2.57
CA GLY A 99 2.33 -4.93 2.83
C GLY A 99 0.92 -5.45 2.62
N THR A 100 -0.04 -4.86 3.33
CA THR A 100 -1.45 -5.03 3.03
C THR A 100 -1.89 -3.95 2.05
N ILE A 101 -2.35 -4.36 0.88
CA ILE A 101 -3.03 -3.49 -0.08
C ILE A 101 -4.49 -3.35 0.35
N HIS A 102 -4.89 -2.11 0.64
CA HIS A 102 -6.27 -1.74 0.96
C HIS A 102 -6.93 -1.11 -0.25
N TYR A 103 -7.81 -1.87 -0.90
CA TYR A 103 -8.56 -1.43 -2.07
C TYR A 103 -9.81 -0.63 -1.72
N SER A 104 -10.19 0.28 -2.61
CA SER A 104 -11.46 1.00 -2.54
C SER A 104 -11.89 1.53 -3.91
N LYS A 105 -13.10 2.09 -3.99
CA LYS A 105 -13.61 2.73 -5.22
C LYS A 105 -12.75 3.92 -5.68
N SER A 106 -12.05 4.59 -4.77
CA SER A 106 -11.24 5.78 -5.07
C SER A 106 -9.75 5.48 -5.29
N GLY A 107 -9.32 4.22 -5.20
CA GLY A 107 -7.93 3.82 -5.27
C GLY A 107 -7.51 2.87 -4.16
N ALA A 108 -6.24 2.50 -4.17
CA ALA A 108 -5.57 1.65 -3.21
C ALA A 108 -4.61 2.45 -2.31
N HIS A 109 -4.21 1.86 -1.18
CA HIS A 109 -3.04 2.29 -0.42
C HIS A 109 -2.41 1.06 0.23
N VAL A 110 -1.13 1.15 0.53
CA VAL A 110 -0.34 0.07 1.13
C VAL A 110 0.03 0.45 2.55
N VAL A 111 -0.19 -0.51 3.44
CA VAL A 111 0.26 -0.45 4.84
C VAL A 111 1.32 -1.53 5.03
N PRO A 112 2.56 -1.19 5.38
CA PRO A 112 3.58 -2.18 5.73
C PRO A 112 3.09 -3.09 6.86
N THR A 113 3.41 -4.37 6.81
CA THR A 113 2.95 -5.33 7.81
C THR A 113 4.04 -6.35 8.15
N SER A 114 3.81 -7.13 9.21
CA SER A 114 4.74 -8.15 9.68
C SER A 114 5.00 -9.18 8.57
N PRO A 115 6.27 -9.57 8.31
CA PRO A 115 6.61 -10.63 7.36
C PRO A 115 5.94 -11.97 7.68
N ARG A 116 5.58 -12.20 8.96
CA ARG A 116 4.88 -13.43 9.38
C ARG A 116 3.45 -13.52 8.83
N SER A 117 2.88 -12.42 8.36
CA SER A 117 1.51 -12.36 7.82
C SER A 117 1.32 -13.17 6.52
N THR A 118 2.40 -13.50 5.81
CA THR A 118 2.38 -14.37 4.63
C THR A 118 2.53 -15.85 4.98
N SER A 119 2.94 -16.20 6.20
CA SER A 119 3.18 -17.60 6.58
C SER A 119 1.85 -18.35 6.72
N ARG A 120 1.76 -19.50 6.05
CA ARG A 120 0.61 -20.42 6.16
C ARG A 120 0.48 -20.84 7.62
N SER A 121 -0.74 -20.75 8.19
CA SER A 121 -1.14 -21.78 9.15
C SER A 121 -0.99 -23.10 8.40
N ARG A 122 0.02 -23.88 8.76
CA ARG A 122 0.00 -25.31 8.48
C ARG A 122 -1.15 -25.95 9.25
#